data_AF-A0A6J2SU72-F1
#
_entry.id   AF-A0A6J2SU72-F1
#
_cell.length_a   1.000
_cell.length_b   1.000
_cell.length_c   1.000
_cell.angle_alpha   90.00
_cell.angle_beta   90.00
_cell.angle_gamma   90.00
#
_symmetry.space_group_name_H-M   'P 1'
#
loop_
_entity.id
_entity.type
_entity.pdbx_description
1 polymer ?
#
loop_
_entity_poly.entity_id
_entity_poly.type
_entity_poly.pdbx_seq_one_letter_code
_entity_poly.pdbx_strand_id
1 'polypeptide(L)'
;MVSALNCFGLAIGCVDIIGALFFELMIIFMLCQRKGHRTTTEEEQSTDVTTFRGNRVSARLLWIYLFILNVWIAISMLMLAGIILHKPQLMLVWLIWCFGGMIFDVVFVFLWILELLSGDVIEALTNIMISLLTMAVEFAFILIIYHIYVSVPQSPSARQVQRNPLLRFTHLLF
;
A
#
# COMPACT_ATOMS: atom_id res chain seq x y z
N MET A 1 0.49 -21.74 -19.41
CA MET A 1 1.54 -20.72 -19.64
C MET A 1 1.41 -19.68 -18.55
N VAL A 2 2.39 -19.54 -17.67
CA VAL A 2 2.48 -18.37 -16.79
C VAL A 2 2.71 -17.19 -17.72
N SER A 3 1.69 -16.34 -17.88
CA SER A 3 1.80 -15.18 -18.75
C SER A 3 2.83 -14.21 -18.15
N ALA A 4 3.67 -13.57 -18.97
CA ALA A 4 4.64 -12.58 -18.51
C ALA A 4 3.98 -11.48 -17.64
N LEU A 5 2.71 -11.20 -17.91
CA LEU A 5 1.85 -10.31 -17.14
C LEU A 5 1.66 -10.76 -15.68
N ASN A 6 1.48 -12.07 -15.43
CA ASN A 6 1.34 -12.60 -14.08
C ASN A 6 2.67 -12.48 -13.32
N CYS A 7 3.80 -12.71 -13.99
CA CYS A 7 5.13 -12.53 -13.42
C CYS A 7 5.36 -11.06 -13.04
N PHE A 8 4.94 -10.13 -13.90
CA PHE A 8 5.02 -8.69 -13.63
C PHE A 8 4.15 -8.27 -12.43
N GLY A 9 2.91 -8.77 -12.35
CA GLY A 9 2.04 -8.53 -11.20
C GLY A 9 2.59 -9.09 -9.88
N LEU A 10 3.22 -10.28 -9.92
CA LEU A 10 3.91 -10.85 -8.77
C LEU A 10 5.10 -9.98 -8.35
N ALA A 11 5.92 -9.53 -9.30
CA ALA A 11 7.07 -8.67 -9.03
C ALA A 11 6.64 -7.35 -8.37
N ILE A 12 5.57 -6.72 -8.88
CA ILE A 12 5.01 -5.49 -8.30
C ILE A 12 4.54 -5.73 -6.87
N GLY A 13 3.77 -6.80 -6.63
CA GLY A 13 3.32 -7.15 -5.28
C GLY A 13 4.48 -7.39 -4.31
N CYS A 14 5.54 -8.06 -4.77
CA CYS A 14 6.75 -8.25 -3.98
C CYS A 14 7.47 -6.93 -3.65
N VAL A 15 7.60 -6.03 -4.63
CA VAL A 15 8.23 -4.71 -4.41
C VAL A 15 7.41 -3.86 -3.44
N ASP A 16 6.08 -3.90 -3.54
CA ASP A 16 5.17 -3.20 -2.62
C ASP A 16 5.31 -3.71 -1.18
N ILE A 17 5.37 -5.03 -0.97
CA ILE A 17 5.60 -5.65 0.34
C ILE A 17 6.99 -5.27 0.90
N ILE A 18 8.04 -5.36 0.08
CA ILE A 18 9.41 -5.00 0.49
C ILE A 18 9.47 -3.52 0.89
N GLY A 19 8.84 -2.65 0.10
CA GLY A 19 8.72 -1.22 0.40
C GLY A 19 8.05 -0.98 1.75
N ALA A 20 6.90 -1.62 1.98
CA ALA A 20 6.17 -1.51 3.25
C ALA A 20 6.98 -2.01 4.46
N LEU A 21 7.72 -3.11 4.32
CA LEU A 21 8.62 -3.62 5.36
C LEU A 21 9.77 -2.66 5.67
N PHE A 22 10.33 -2.02 4.64
CA PHE A 22 11.38 -1.01 4.84
C PHE A 22 10.84 0.21 5.58
N PHE A 23 9.64 0.69 5.24
CA PHE A 23 8.97 1.77 5.96
C PHE A 23 8.63 1.38 7.41
N GLU A 24 8.18 0.15 7.65
CA GLU A 24 7.95 -0.38 9.00
C GLU A 24 9.25 -0.36 9.83
N LEU A 25 10.36 -0.86 9.29
CA LEU A 25 11.67 -0.83 9.95
C LEU A 25 12.13 0.60 10.26
N MET A 26 11.92 1.54 9.34
CA MET A 26 12.23 2.96 9.55
C MET A 26 11.42 3.55 10.71
N ILE A 27 10.11 3.27 10.78
CA ILE A 27 9.24 3.76 11.88
C ILE A 27 9.65 3.12 13.21
N ILE A 28 9.95 1.82 13.23
CA ILE A 28 10.43 1.12 14.44
C ILE A 28 11.75 1.73 14.90
N PHE A 29 12.68 1.99 13.98
CA PHE A 29 13.95 2.63 14.29
C PHE A 29 13.75 4.02 14.93
N MET A 30 12.87 4.86 14.35
CA MET A 30 12.52 6.16 14.92
C MET A 30 11.89 6.04 16.32
N LEU A 31 11.02 5.04 16.56
CA LEU A 31 10.43 4.77 17.87
C LEU A 31 11.46 4.29 18.90
N CYS A 32 12.43 3.47 18.47
CA CYS A 32 13.51 2.96 19.32
C CYS A 32 14.48 4.07 19.73
N GLN A 33 14.89 4.94 18.81
CA GLN A 33 15.71 6.12 19.14
C GLN A 33 15.02 7.01 20.18
N ARG A 34 13.70 7.21 20.06
CA ARG A 34 12.92 8.01 21.00
C ARG A 34 12.84 7.42 22.40
N LYS A 35 12.91 6.08 22.53
CA LYS A 35 12.99 5.39 23.83
C LYS A 35 14.39 5.49 24.44
N GLY A 36 15.44 5.32 23.62
CA GLY A 36 16.84 5.42 24.07
C GLY A 36 17.24 6.82 24.52
N HIS A 37 16.72 7.87 23.87
CA HIS A 37 16.97 9.24 24.28
C HIS A 37 16.29 9.59 25.62
N ARG A 38 15.15 8.97 25.91
CA ARG A 38 14.39 9.15 27.16
C ARG A 38 15.09 8.58 28.40
N THR A 39 16.02 7.65 28.23
CA THR A 39 16.84 7.07 29.32
C THR A 39 18.19 7.77 29.49
N THR A 40 18.59 8.64 28.57
CA THR A 40 19.87 9.36 28.61
C THR A 40 19.72 10.84 28.96
N THR A 41 18.51 11.41 28.98
CA THR A 41 18.27 12.80 29.39
C THR A 41 18.25 13.00 30.91
N GLU A 42 19.16 12.34 31.64
CA GLU A 42 19.67 12.88 32.92
C GLU A 42 21.10 13.39 32.77
N GLU A 43 21.78 13.16 31.64
CA GLU A 43 23.13 13.68 31.39
C GLU A 43 23.24 14.27 29.97
N GLU A 44 23.77 15.49 29.93
CA GLU A 44 24.33 16.18 28.76
C GLU A 44 23.40 16.94 27.80
N GLN A 45 23.22 18.19 28.20
CA GLN A 45 23.02 19.38 27.39
C GLN A 45 24.14 19.57 26.34
N SER A 46 23.74 20.07 25.16
CA SER A 46 24.55 20.64 24.06
C SER A 46 25.20 19.67 23.06
N THR A 47 24.50 19.40 21.94
CA THR A 47 24.95 19.92 20.63
C THR A 47 23.77 20.00 19.66
N ASP A 48 23.44 21.22 19.26
CA ASP A 48 22.42 21.59 18.30
C ASP A 48 23.03 21.54 16.88
N VAL A 49 22.68 20.52 16.08
CA VAL A 49 22.65 20.62 14.61
C VAL A 49 21.59 19.63 14.09
N THR A 50 20.58 20.16 13.40
CA THR A 50 19.38 19.47 12.86
C THR A 50 18.26 19.21 13.87
N THR A 51 17.92 20.26 14.61
CA THR A 51 16.55 20.54 15.04
C THR A 51 15.62 20.56 13.81
N PHE A 52 15.24 19.38 13.29
CA PHE A 52 14.04 19.21 12.45
C PHE A 52 12.84 19.37 13.39
N ARG A 53 12.61 20.65 13.62
CA ARG A 53 11.58 21.31 14.40
C ARG A 53 10.21 20.65 14.17
N GLY A 54 9.91 19.70 15.04
CA GLY A 54 8.71 19.77 15.84
C GLY A 54 7.40 19.82 15.07
N ASN A 55 7.01 18.70 14.49
CA ASN A 55 5.65 18.24 14.79
C ASN A 55 5.80 17.02 15.70
N ARG A 56 5.27 17.10 16.92
CA ARG A 56 5.18 15.95 17.83
C ARG A 56 4.24 14.94 17.18
N VAL A 57 4.71 14.16 16.20
CA VAL A 57 3.97 12.99 15.73
C VAL A 57 3.85 12.11 16.96
N SER A 58 2.62 12.08 17.49
CA SER A 58 2.31 11.36 18.72
C SER A 58 2.77 9.93 18.51
N ALA A 59 3.38 9.31 19.52
CA ALA A 59 3.73 7.89 19.42
C ALA A 59 2.49 7.07 19.00
N ARG A 60 1.29 7.51 19.37
CA ARG A 60 0.02 6.94 18.89
C ARG A 60 -0.18 7.05 17.38
N LEU A 61 0.15 8.18 16.77
CA LEU A 61 0.05 8.36 15.31
C LEU A 61 1.03 7.43 14.59
N LEU A 62 2.27 7.31 15.06
CA LEU A 62 3.24 6.35 14.51
C LEU A 62 2.75 4.89 14.64
N TRP A 63 2.12 4.54 15.77
CA TRP A 63 1.50 3.22 15.95
C TRP A 63 0.31 2.99 14.99
N ILE A 64 -0.52 4.01 14.75
CA ILE A 64 -1.60 3.92 13.77
C ILE A 64 -1.04 3.74 12.35
N TYR A 65 0.00 4.47 11.97
CA TYR A 65 0.69 4.29 10.69
C TYR A 65 1.28 2.88 10.55
N LEU A 66 1.91 2.37 11.62
CA LEU A 66 2.44 1.01 11.65
C LEU A 66 1.34 -0.05 11.45
N PHE A 67 0.18 0.16 12.08
CA PHE A 67 -0.98 -0.72 11.92
C PHE A 67 -1.52 -0.69 10.49
N ILE A 68 -1.67 0.51 9.90
CA ILE A 68 -2.13 0.69 8.52
C ILE A 68 -1.15 0.04 7.54
N LEU A 69 0.17 0.19 7.73
CA LEU A 69 1.20 -0.47 6.93
C LEU A 69 1.11 -2.00 7.03
N ASN A 70 0.88 -2.55 8.22
CA ASN A 70 0.71 -3.99 8.40
C ASN A 70 -0.56 -4.51 7.70
N VAL A 71 -1.66 -3.76 7.76
CA VAL A 71 -2.89 -4.06 7.01
C VAL A 71 -2.62 -4.00 5.50
N TRP A 72 -1.85 -3.02 5.03
CA TRP A 72 -1.43 -2.91 3.63
C TRP A 72 -0.64 -4.15 3.18
N ILE A 73 0.35 -4.58 3.95
CA ILE A 73 1.12 -5.81 3.68
C ILE A 73 0.20 -7.02 3.59
N ALA A 74 -0.75 -7.17 4.53
CA ALA A 74 -1.69 -8.28 4.52
C ALA A 74 -2.57 -8.28 3.25
N ILE A 75 -3.03 -7.10 2.82
CA ILE A 75 -3.85 -6.94 1.62
C ILE A 75 -3.03 -7.21 0.35
N SER A 76 -1.78 -6.74 0.28
CA SER A 76 -0.86 -7.03 -0.84
C SER A 76 -0.44 -8.50 -0.91
N MET A 77 -0.29 -9.18 0.24
CA MET A 77 -0.16 -10.63 0.30
C MET A 77 -1.41 -11.34 -0.22
N LEU A 78 -2.60 -10.82 0.07
CA LEU A 78 -3.87 -11.34 -0.44
C LEU A 78 -3.94 -11.27 -1.98
N MET A 79 -3.46 -10.18 -2.56
CA MET A 79 -3.31 -10.04 -4.01
C MET A 79 -2.33 -11.06 -4.58
N LEU A 80 -1.16 -11.23 -3.96
CA LEU A 80 -0.15 -12.20 -4.39
C LEU A 80 -0.72 -13.62 -4.37
N ALA A 81 -1.43 -13.97 -3.29
CA ALA A 81 -2.14 -15.24 -3.17
C ALA A 81 -3.23 -15.38 -4.24
N GLY A 82 -3.96 -14.31 -4.56
CA GLY A 82 -4.95 -14.28 -5.63
C GLY A 82 -4.37 -14.60 -7.01
N ILE A 83 -3.18 -14.07 -7.33
CA ILE A 83 -2.46 -14.35 -8.57
C ILE A 83 -1.95 -15.81 -8.60
N ILE A 84 -1.34 -16.29 -7.50
CA ILE A 84 -0.79 -17.65 -7.42
C ILE A 84 -1.91 -18.70 -7.49
N LEU A 85 -2.96 -18.54 -6.68
CA LEU A 85 -4.08 -19.48 -6.59
C LEU A 85 -5.08 -19.33 -7.75
N HIS A 86 -4.85 -18.36 -8.66
CA HIS A 86 -5.77 -18.04 -9.76
C HIS A 86 -7.21 -17.79 -9.27
N LYS A 87 -7.35 -17.18 -8.08
CA LYS A 87 -8.63 -16.87 -7.44
C LYS A 87 -8.89 -15.36 -7.57
N PRO A 88 -9.74 -14.93 -8.52
CA PRO A 88 -9.94 -13.51 -8.82
C PRO A 88 -10.63 -12.74 -7.68
N GLN A 89 -11.31 -13.44 -6.76
CA GLN A 89 -11.97 -12.84 -5.59
C GLN A 89 -10.97 -12.16 -4.64
N LEU A 90 -9.78 -12.72 -4.42
CA LEU A 90 -8.78 -12.11 -3.53
C LEU A 90 -8.16 -10.86 -4.17
N MET A 91 -8.01 -10.85 -5.50
CA MET A 91 -7.55 -9.68 -6.24
C MET A 91 -8.56 -8.53 -6.21
N LEU A 92 -9.87 -8.84 -6.16
CA LEU A 92 -10.91 -7.81 -6.02
C LEU A 92 -10.83 -7.08 -4.68
N VAL A 93 -10.56 -7.79 -3.59
CA VAL A 93 -10.41 -7.16 -2.27
C VAL A 93 -9.29 -6.13 -2.30
N TRP A 94 -8.16 -6.49 -2.92
CA TRP A 94 -7.04 -5.56 -3.09
C TRP A 94 -7.40 -4.37 -4.01
N LEU A 95 -8.07 -4.62 -5.14
CA LEU A 95 -8.51 -3.56 -6.05
C LEU A 95 -9.47 -2.57 -5.38
N ILE A 96 -10.43 -3.05 -4.59
CA ILE A 96 -11.35 -2.21 -3.82
C ILE A 96 -10.58 -1.38 -2.80
N TRP A 97 -9.60 -1.98 -2.12
CA TRP A 97 -8.77 -1.27 -1.14
C TRP A 97 -7.93 -0.16 -1.80
N CYS A 98 -7.25 -0.44 -2.91
CA CYS A 98 -6.50 0.57 -3.67
C CYS A 98 -7.41 1.66 -4.25
N PHE A 99 -8.64 1.34 -4.63
CA PHE A 99 -9.61 2.36 -5.04
C PHE A 99 -9.96 3.31 -3.88
N GLY A 100 -10.02 2.79 -2.64
CA GLY A 100 -10.12 3.61 -1.45
C GLY A 100 -8.91 4.55 -1.28
N GLY A 101 -7.70 4.03 -1.47
CA GLY A 101 -6.45 4.81 -1.47
C GLY A 101 -6.47 5.97 -2.47
N MET A 102 -6.87 5.70 -3.72
CA MET A 102 -7.02 6.72 -4.76
C MET A 102 -7.99 7.85 -4.36
N ILE A 103 -9.11 7.53 -3.70
CA ILE A 103 -10.04 8.56 -3.21
C ILE A 103 -9.37 9.43 -2.14
N PHE A 104 -8.62 8.81 -1.21
CA PHE A 104 -7.86 9.55 -0.21
C PHE A 104 -6.81 10.47 -0.86
N ASP A 105 -6.07 9.99 -1.86
CA ASP A 105 -5.08 10.78 -2.59
C ASP A 105 -5.71 12.02 -3.25
N VAL A 106 -6.89 11.88 -3.88
CA VAL A 106 -7.62 13.02 -4.47
C VAL A 106 -8.02 14.04 -3.39
N VAL A 107 -8.49 13.56 -2.22
CA VAL A 107 -8.83 14.44 -1.10
C VAL A 107 -7.58 15.17 -0.59
N PHE A 108 -6.45 14.48 -0.47
CA PHE A 108 -5.18 15.11 -0.07
C PHE A 108 -4.73 16.18 -1.06
N VAL A 109 -4.75 15.89 -2.36
CA VAL A 109 -4.43 16.89 -3.39
C VAL A 109 -5.33 18.13 -3.24
N PHE A 110 -6.63 17.95 -3.00
CA PHE A 110 -7.54 19.08 -2.79
C PHE A 110 -7.18 19.88 -1.53
N LEU A 111 -6.85 19.21 -0.42
CA LEU A 111 -6.39 19.87 0.80
C LEU A 111 -5.10 20.66 0.57
N TRP A 112 -4.13 20.10 -0.16
CA TRP A 112 -2.89 20.80 -0.47
C TRP A 112 -3.09 22.00 -1.41
N ILE A 113 -4.07 21.94 -2.32
CA ILE A 113 -4.46 23.10 -3.14
C ILE A 113 -5.06 24.22 -2.27
N LEU A 114 -5.86 23.88 -1.26
CA LEU A 114 -6.35 24.86 -0.29
C LEU A 114 -5.19 25.46 0.52
N GLU A 115 -4.19 24.66 0.88
CA GLU A 115 -3.00 25.14 1.57
C GLU A 115 -2.14 26.05 0.68
N LEU A 116 -2.03 25.74 -0.61
CA LEU A 116 -1.39 26.60 -1.62
C LEU A 116 -2.07 27.98 -1.69
N LEU A 117 -3.40 28.02 -1.58
CA LEU A 117 -4.18 29.26 -1.54
C LEU A 117 -3.98 30.04 -0.23
N SER A 118 -3.64 29.36 0.87
CA SER A 118 -3.40 29.97 2.17
C SER A 118 -2.02 30.65 2.30
N GLY A 119 -1.13 30.44 1.32
CA GLY A 119 0.10 31.20 1.15
C GLY A 119 1.40 30.43 1.37
N ASP A 120 1.35 29.15 1.75
CA ASP A 120 2.54 28.32 1.96
C ASP A 120 2.97 27.58 0.68
N VAL A 121 3.47 28.35 -0.29
CA VAL A 121 3.57 27.93 -1.70
C VAL A 121 4.54 26.77 -1.94
N ILE A 122 5.73 26.79 -1.30
CA ILE A 122 6.80 25.81 -1.59
C ILE A 122 6.48 24.45 -0.97
N GLU A 123 6.00 24.44 0.26
CA GLU A 123 5.65 23.20 0.98
C GLU A 123 4.41 22.55 0.36
N ALA A 124 3.37 23.36 0.08
CA ALA A 124 2.17 22.86 -0.60
C ALA A 124 2.47 22.30 -2.00
N LEU A 125 3.32 22.96 -2.80
CA LEU A 125 3.69 22.46 -4.13
C LEU A 125 4.42 21.12 -4.05
N THR A 126 5.32 20.96 -3.07
CA THR A 126 6.06 19.71 -2.86
C THR A 126 5.10 18.58 -2.47
N ASN A 127 4.17 18.86 -1.57
CA ASN A 127 3.16 17.89 -1.14
C ASN A 127 2.20 17.52 -2.27
N ILE A 128 1.77 18.48 -3.11
CA ILE A 128 0.99 18.22 -4.33
C ILE A 128 1.78 17.31 -5.28
N MET A 129 3.05 17.59 -5.51
CA MET A 129 3.88 16.77 -6.40
C MET A 129 4.04 15.34 -5.88
N ILE A 130 4.25 15.17 -4.58
CA ILE A 130 4.32 13.85 -3.93
C ILE A 130 2.97 13.13 -4.06
N SER A 131 1.85 13.77 -3.74
CA SER A 131 0.51 13.17 -3.86
C SER A 131 0.12 12.83 -5.31
N LEU A 132 0.54 13.64 -6.30
CA LEU A 132 0.33 13.29 -7.71
C LEU A 132 1.18 12.10 -8.14
N LEU A 133 2.40 12.00 -7.63
CA LEU A 133 3.28 10.86 -7.90
C LEU A 133 2.73 9.57 -7.29
N THR A 134 2.25 9.61 -6.04
CA THR A 134 1.62 8.44 -5.39
C THR A 134 0.39 8.01 -6.18
N MET A 135 -0.48 8.96 -6.54
CA MET A 135 -1.67 8.68 -7.35
C MET A 135 -1.33 8.05 -8.70
N ALA A 136 -0.29 8.53 -9.39
CA ALA A 136 0.13 7.97 -10.68
C ALA A 136 0.65 6.52 -10.53
N VAL A 137 1.42 6.25 -9.48
CA VAL A 137 1.94 4.91 -9.17
C VAL A 137 0.80 3.96 -8.79
N GLU A 138 -0.10 4.38 -7.89
CA GLU A 138 -1.28 3.59 -7.50
C GLU A 138 -2.17 3.28 -8.70
N PHE A 139 -2.42 4.25 -9.57
CA PHE A 139 -3.19 4.06 -10.78
C PHE A 139 -2.54 3.05 -11.74
N ALA A 140 -1.21 3.11 -11.91
CA ALA A 140 -0.48 2.13 -12.70
C ALA A 140 -0.62 0.71 -12.14
N PHE A 141 -0.53 0.54 -10.82
CA PHE A 141 -0.72 -0.75 -10.17
C PHE A 141 -2.15 -1.27 -10.35
N ILE A 142 -3.17 -0.43 -10.17
CA ILE A 142 -4.57 -0.80 -10.40
C ILE A 142 -4.76 -1.30 -11.84
N LEU A 143 -4.23 -0.60 -12.85
CA LEU A 143 -4.38 -1.01 -14.25
C LEU A 143 -3.75 -2.37 -14.53
N ILE A 144 -2.55 -2.62 -14.02
CA ILE A 144 -1.83 -3.88 -14.23
C ILE A 144 -2.58 -5.03 -13.57
N ILE A 145 -2.99 -4.87 -12.30
CA ILE A 145 -3.70 -5.90 -11.55
C ILE A 145 -5.11 -6.12 -12.11
N TYR A 146 -5.79 -5.08 -12.54
CA TYR A 146 -7.09 -5.19 -13.22
C TYR A 146 -6.96 -5.98 -14.53
N HIS A 147 -5.93 -5.73 -15.32
CA HIS A 147 -5.70 -6.49 -16.56
C HIS A 147 -5.41 -7.97 -16.28
N ILE A 148 -4.66 -8.28 -15.21
CA ILE A 148 -4.45 -9.67 -14.75
C ILE A 148 -5.79 -10.27 -14.29
N TYR A 149 -6.57 -9.55 -13.48
CA TYR A 149 -7.87 -9.97 -12.98
C TYR A 149 -8.83 -10.36 -14.11
N VAL A 150 -8.95 -9.54 -15.15
CA VAL A 150 -9.81 -9.83 -16.32
C VAL A 150 -9.28 -11.04 -17.13
N SER A 151 -7.97 -11.29 -17.10
CA SER A 151 -7.32 -12.39 -17.82
C SER A 151 -7.48 -13.75 -17.12
N VAL A 152 -7.61 -13.79 -15.78
CA VAL A 152 -7.73 -15.05 -15.01
C VAL A 152 -8.97 -15.91 -15.36
N PRO A 153 -10.21 -15.35 -15.45
CA PRO A 153 -11.41 -16.12 -15.81
C PRO A 153 -11.41 -16.65 -17.24
N GLN A 154 -10.54 -16.15 -18.13
CA GLN A 154 -10.45 -16.62 -19.51
C GLN A 154 -9.62 -17.91 -19.66
N SER A 155 -9.06 -18.43 -18.57
CA SER A 155 -8.37 -19.72 -18.57
C SER A 155 -9.35 -20.87 -18.93
N PRO A 156 -8.94 -21.82 -19.80
CA PRO A 156 -9.83 -22.82 -20.39
C PRO A 156 -10.56 -23.73 -19.39
N SER A 157 -10.06 -23.83 -18.16
CA SER A 157 -10.68 -24.58 -17.06
C SER A 157 -12.03 -24.01 -16.62
N ALA A 158 -12.23 -22.68 -16.71
CA ALA A 158 -13.51 -22.04 -16.38
C ALA A 158 -14.62 -22.38 -17.40
N ARG A 159 -14.26 -22.57 -18.68
CA ARG A 159 -15.22 -23.02 -19.72
C ARG A 159 -15.66 -24.47 -19.52
N GLN A 160 -14.83 -25.32 -18.90
CA GLN A 160 -15.20 -26.71 -18.62
C GLN A 160 -16.19 -26.84 -17.46
N VAL A 161 -16.04 -26.05 -16.39
CA VAL A 161 -16.99 -26.05 -15.25
C VAL A 161 -18.34 -25.44 -15.64
N GLN A 162 -18.35 -24.43 -16.52
CA GLN A 162 -19.60 -23.88 -17.04
C GLN A 162 -20.35 -24.85 -17.98
N ARG A 163 -19.65 -25.80 -18.62
CA ARG A 163 -20.27 -26.86 -19.44
C ARG A 163 -20.78 -28.05 -18.63
N ASN A 164 -20.28 -28.28 -17.42
CA ASN A 164 -20.62 -29.45 -16.61
C ASN A 164 -21.15 -29.06 -15.23
N PRO A 165 -22.49 -28.99 -15.03
CA PRO A 165 -23.09 -28.61 -13.76
C PRO A 165 -22.75 -29.58 -12.60
N LEU A 166 -22.31 -30.80 -12.89
CA LEU A 166 -21.91 -31.81 -11.89
C LEU A 166 -20.61 -31.47 -11.14
N LEU A 167 -19.67 -30.76 -11.78
CA LEU A 167 -18.40 -30.35 -11.16
C LEU A 167 -18.55 -29.19 -10.17
N ARG A 168 -19.68 -28.47 -10.23
CA ARG A 168 -19.99 -27.36 -9.33
C ARG A 168 -20.30 -27.83 -7.91
N PHE A 169 -20.87 -29.03 -7.76
CA PHE A 169 -21.22 -29.60 -6.46
C PHE A 169 -20.00 -30.19 -5.73
N THR A 170 -19.03 -30.73 -6.46
CA THR A 170 -17.83 -31.33 -5.86
C THR A 170 -16.91 -30.29 -5.25
N HIS A 171 -16.90 -29.07 -5.79
CA HIS A 171 -16.08 -27.95 -5.29
C HIS A 171 -16.69 -27.17 -4.11
N LEU A 172 -17.92 -27.51 -3.71
CA LEU A 172 -18.64 -26.93 -2.57
C LEU A 172 -18.55 -27.79 -1.31
N LEU A 173 -18.03 -29.02 -1.44
CA LEU A 173 -17.96 -30.03 -0.37
C LEU A 173 -16.54 -30.30 0.14
N PHE A 174 -15.52 -29.62 -0.41
CA PHE A 174 -14.13 -29.67 0.04
C PHE A 174 -13.49 -28.28 0.00
#